data_AF-A0A2A9D232-F1
#
_entry.id   AF-A0A2A9D232-F1
#
_cell.length_a   1.000
_cell.length_b   1.000
_cell.length_c   1.000
_cell.angle_alpha   90.00
_cell.angle_beta   90.00
_cell.angle_gamma   90.00
#
_symmetry.space_group_name_H-M   'P 1'
#
loop_
_entity.id
_entity.type
_entity.pdbx_description
1 polymer ?
#
loop_
_entity_poly.entity_id
_entity_poly.type
_entity_poly.pdbx_seq_one_letter_code
_entity_poly.pdbx_strand_id
1 'polypeptide(L)'
;MSACESASGGVNDDCRAALAQLEDLLDHALSEPDADLVRAHLESCEPCMEAADVEEHVRLLIRKACIERAPSTLRARIVTQVAMIRRG
;
A
#
# COMPACT_ATOMS: atom_id res chain seq x y z
N MET A 1 7.85 -20.23 -38.73
CA MET A 1 8.37 -18.95 -39.27
C MET A 1 7.42 -17.87 -38.76
N SER A 2 7.63 -17.38 -37.53
CA SER A 2 8.36 -16.13 -37.20
C SER A 2 7.60 -14.90 -37.74
N ALA A 3 7.12 -13.96 -36.93
CA ALA A 3 7.79 -13.37 -35.78
C ALA A 3 6.87 -13.16 -34.55
N CYS A 4 7.41 -13.51 -33.40
CA CYS A 4 7.14 -12.83 -32.14
C CYS A 4 7.82 -11.46 -32.21
N GLU A 5 7.05 -10.38 -32.10
CA GLU A 5 7.61 -9.03 -31.89
C GLU A 5 7.39 -8.64 -30.44
N SER A 6 8.49 -8.74 -29.68
CA SER A 6 8.65 -8.19 -28.35
C SER A 6 9.37 -6.84 -28.48
N ALA A 7 8.77 -5.76 -27.97
CA ALA A 7 9.35 -4.47 -27.54
C ALA A 7 8.21 -3.43 -27.54
N SER A 8 7.91 -2.65 -26.50
CA SER A 8 8.84 -1.77 -25.78
C SER A 8 8.25 -1.31 -24.44
N GLY A 9 8.94 -1.60 -23.34
CA GLY A 9 8.69 -1.01 -22.03
C GLY A 9 9.16 0.43 -21.96
N GLY A 10 8.27 1.36 -22.29
CA GLY A 10 8.35 2.74 -21.83
C GLY A 10 7.34 2.88 -20.70
N VAL A 11 7.78 3.23 -19.49
CA VAL A 11 6.88 3.58 -18.39
C VAL A 11 6.07 4.79 -18.88
N ASN A 12 4.80 4.56 -19.21
CA ASN A 12 3.86 5.63 -19.54
C ASN A 12 3.84 6.64 -18.37
N ASP A 13 3.60 7.92 -18.63
CA ASP A 13 3.60 8.95 -17.59
C ASP A 13 2.62 8.61 -16.45
N ASP A 14 1.51 7.94 -16.78
CA ASP A 14 0.53 7.42 -15.82
C ASP A 14 1.10 6.30 -14.93
N CYS A 15 1.88 5.37 -15.50
CA CYS A 15 2.56 4.32 -14.73
C CYS A 15 3.58 4.93 -13.77
N ARG A 16 4.32 5.95 -14.22
CA ARG A 16 5.29 6.64 -13.37
C ARG A 16 4.61 7.38 -12.22
N ALA A 17 3.47 8.04 -12.49
CA ALA A 17 2.68 8.71 -11.47
C ALA A 17 2.09 7.71 -10.46
N ALA A 18 1.49 6.62 -10.93
CA ALA A 18 0.93 5.58 -10.06
C ALA A 18 2.00 4.94 -9.17
N LEU A 19 3.15 4.58 -9.73
CA LEU A 19 4.26 4.00 -8.95
C LEU A 19 4.85 5.00 -7.95
N ALA A 20 4.91 6.29 -8.29
CA ALA A 20 5.39 7.32 -7.36
C ALA A 20 4.47 7.52 -6.15
N GLN A 21 3.18 7.19 -6.29
CA GLN A 21 2.18 7.31 -5.22
C GLN A 21 1.81 5.96 -4.57
N LEU A 22 2.42 4.86 -5.01
CA LEU A 22 2.08 3.51 -4.56
C LEU A 22 2.30 3.34 -3.05
N GLU A 23 3.40 3.88 -2.51
CA GLU A 23 3.69 3.79 -1.08
C GLU A 23 2.66 4.54 -0.25
N ASP A 24 2.32 5.76 -0.67
CA ASP A 24 1.30 6.60 -0.01
C ASP A 24 -0.09 5.96 -0.09
N LEU A 25 -0.42 5.30 -1.20
CA LEU A 25 -1.66 4.54 -1.34
C LEU A 25 -1.72 3.42 -0.31
N LEU A 26 -0.65 2.62 -0.21
CA LEU A 26 -0.56 1.46 0.68
C LEU A 26 -0.48 1.86 2.17
N ASP A 27 -0.04 3.07 2.49
CA ASP A 27 -0.05 3.63 3.84
C ASP A 27 -1.32 4.43 4.16
N HIS A 28 -2.29 4.46 3.25
CA HIS A 28 -3.53 5.26 3.35
C HIS A 28 -3.28 6.75 3.59
N ALA A 29 -2.20 7.28 2.99
CA ALA A 29 -1.75 8.66 3.12
C ALA A 29 -2.22 9.57 1.96
N LEU A 30 -2.92 9.01 0.96
CA LEU A 30 -3.53 9.77 -0.14
C LEU A 30 -4.91 10.30 0.22
N SER A 31 -5.32 11.36 -0.49
CA SER A 31 -6.73 11.76 -0.51
C SER A 31 -7.55 10.69 -1.25
N GLU A 32 -8.83 10.51 -0.90
CA GLU A 32 -9.70 9.52 -1.57
C GLU A 32 -9.72 9.65 -3.11
N PRO A 33 -9.87 10.85 -3.71
CA PRO A 33 -9.87 10.95 -5.17
C PRO A 33 -8.51 10.57 -5.79
N ASP A 34 -7.38 10.88 -5.13
CA ASP A 34 -6.07 10.48 -5.62
C ASP A 34 -5.88 8.96 -5.50
N ALA A 35 -6.34 8.37 -4.40
CA ALA A 35 -6.32 6.93 -4.20
C ALA A 35 -7.16 6.19 -5.25
N ASP A 36 -8.34 6.72 -5.61
CA ASP A 36 -9.19 6.19 -6.69
C ASP A 36 -8.45 6.13 -8.03
N LEU A 37 -7.72 7.20 -8.38
CA LEU A 37 -6.97 7.27 -9.63
C LEU A 37 -5.85 6.22 -9.68
N VAL A 38 -5.06 6.09 -8.62
CA VAL A 38 -3.99 5.10 -8.55
C VAL A 38 -4.57 3.69 -8.61
N ARG A 39 -5.65 3.39 -7.85
CA ARG A 39 -6.31 2.08 -7.87
C ARG A 39 -6.83 1.71 -9.26
N ALA A 40 -7.50 2.63 -9.94
CA ALA A 40 -7.98 2.41 -11.30
C ALA A 40 -6.84 2.14 -12.29
N HIS A 41 -5.68 2.78 -12.11
CA HIS A 41 -4.50 2.48 -12.93
C HIS A 41 -3.94 1.09 -12.63
N LEU A 42 -3.80 0.70 -11.36
CA LEU A 42 -3.32 -0.65 -10.99
C LEU A 42 -4.23 -1.74 -11.57
N GLU A 43 -5.55 -1.57 -11.49
CA GLU A 43 -6.54 -2.52 -12.04
C GLU A 43 -6.49 -2.66 -13.57
N SER A 44 -5.99 -1.64 -14.27
CA SER A 44 -5.92 -1.61 -15.74
C SER A 44 -4.51 -1.87 -16.30
N CYS A 45 -3.50 -1.98 -15.44
CA CYS A 45 -2.10 -2.06 -15.82
C CYS A 45 -1.37 -3.19 -15.07
N GLU A 46 -1.31 -4.36 -15.71
CA GLU A 46 -0.61 -5.55 -15.20
C GLU A 46 0.78 -5.28 -14.59
N PRO A 47 1.72 -4.57 -15.24
CA PRO A 47 3.05 -4.37 -14.64
C PRO A 47 3.02 -3.50 -13.38
N CYS A 48 2.06 -2.57 -13.26
CA CYS A 48 1.91 -1.77 -12.06
C CYS A 48 1.22 -2.58 -10.94
N MET A 49 0.27 -3.45 -11.29
CA MET A 49 -0.34 -4.40 -10.36
C MET A 49 0.70 -5.35 -9.78
N GLU A 50 1.55 -5.96 -10.62
CA GLU A 50 2.65 -6.82 -10.18
C GLU A 50 3.60 -6.08 -9.20
N ALA A 51 3.92 -4.82 -9.49
CA ALA A 51 4.75 -4.00 -8.60
C ALA A 51 4.07 -3.76 -7.24
N ALA A 52 2.76 -3.47 -7.22
CA ALA A 52 1.97 -3.30 -6.00
C ALA A 52 1.92 -4.58 -5.16
N ASP A 53 1.72 -5.74 -5.80
CA ASP A 53 1.69 -7.04 -5.12
C ASP A 53 3.02 -7.37 -4.43
N VAL A 54 4.14 -7.08 -5.10
CA VAL A 54 5.49 -7.26 -4.52
C VAL A 54 5.66 -6.38 -3.28
N GLU A 55 5.31 -5.10 -3.37
CA GLU A 55 5.42 -4.15 -2.27
C GLU A 55 4.55 -4.57 -1.07
N GLU A 56 3.30 -4.98 -1.32
CA GLU A 56 2.41 -5.48 -0.26
C GLU A 56 2.98 -6.74 0.41
N HIS A 57 3.55 -7.66 -0.38
CA HIS A 57 4.17 -8.87 0.14
C HIS A 57 5.37 -8.55 1.04
N VAL A 58 6.25 -7.64 0.61
CA VAL A 58 7.39 -7.18 1.41
C VAL A 58 6.92 -6.55 2.72
N ARG A 59 5.93 -5.65 2.66
CA ARG A 59 5.34 -5.03 3.87
C ARG A 59 4.73 -6.06 4.81
N LEU A 60 4.08 -7.10 4.28
CA LEU A 60 3.54 -8.20 5.08
C LEU A 60 4.66 -8.97 5.81
N LEU A 61 5.77 -9.26 5.14
CA LEU A 61 6.93 -9.92 5.75
C LEU A 61 7.52 -9.06 6.86
N ILE A 62 7.68 -7.76 6.63
CA ILE A 62 8.18 -6.81 7.64
C ILE A 62 7.25 -6.77 8.85
N ARG A 63 5.93 -6.65 8.66
CA ARG A 63 4.95 -6.64 9.77
C ARG A 63 4.99 -7.94 10.60
N LYS A 64 5.25 -9.07 9.96
CA LYS A 64 5.40 -10.37 10.66
C LYS A 64 6.72 -10.48 11.42
N ALA A 65 7.79 -9.87 10.91
CA ALA A 65 9.10 -9.87 11.57
C ALA A 65 9.15 -8.88 12.76
N CYS A 66 8.54 -7.70 12.61
CA CYS A 66 8.55 -6.62 13.60
C CYS A 66 7.38 -6.70 14.61
N ILE A 67 7.19 -7.85 15.25
CA ILE A 67 6.18 -7.99 16.32
C ILE A 67 6.80 -7.52 17.65
N GLU A 68 6.92 -6.21 17.83
CA GLU A 68 7.26 -5.67 19.14
C GLU A 68 6.01 -5.63 20.03
N ARG A 69 6.05 -6.36 21.15
CA ARG A 69 4.94 -6.36 22.10
C ARG A 69 4.92 -5.02 22.82
N ALA A 70 3.92 -4.20 22.52
CA ALA A 70 3.67 -2.96 23.24
C ALA A 70 3.73 -3.18 24.77
N PRO A 71 4.45 -2.33 25.54
CA PRO A 71 4.57 -2.45 26.98
C PRO A 71 3.21 -2.54 27.66
N SER A 72 3.08 -3.41 28.67
CA SER A 72 1.82 -3.62 29.41
C SER A 72 1.27 -2.33 30.02
N THR A 73 2.16 -1.45 30.48
CA THR A 73 1.81 -0.14 31.04
C THR A 73 1.13 0.76 30.01
N LEU A 74 1.60 0.77 28.75
CA LEU A 74 1.00 1.54 27.67
C LEU A 74 -0.38 0.98 27.31
N ARG A 75 -0.50 -0.34 27.19
CA ARG A 75 -1.79 -0.99 26.93
C ARG A 75 -2.81 -0.68 28.01
N ALA A 76 -2.44 -0.79 29.29
CA ALA A 76 -3.33 -0.48 30.40
C ALA A 76 -3.84 0.96 30.33
N ARG A 77 -2.94 1.93 30.11
CA ARG A 77 -3.30 3.35 29.94
C ARG A 77 -4.30 3.58 28.80
N ILE A 78 -4.04 3.00 27.62
CA ILE A 78 -4.91 3.15 26.45
C ILE A 78 -6.29 2.57 26.72
N VAL A 79 -6.37 1.35 27.26
CA VAL A 79 -7.65 0.69 27.56
C VAL A 79 -8.47 1.52 28.55
N THR A 80 -7.83 2.03 29.61
CA THR A 80 -8.49 2.91 30.58
C THR A 80 -9.03 4.19 29.92
N GLN A 81 -8.23 4.87 29.09
CA GLN A 81 -8.67 6.10 28.43
C GLN A 81 -9.79 5.87 27.42
N VAL A 82 -9.71 4.82 26.60
CA VAL A 82 -10.78 4.46 25.65
C VAL A 82 -12.08 4.13 26.39
N ALA A 83 -11.99 3.42 27.53
CA ALA A 83 -13.16 3.13 28.36
C ALA A 83 -13.79 4.37 29.00
N MET A 84 -13.01 5.42 29.28
CA MET A 84 -13.53 6.70 29.75
C MET A 84 -14.27 7.45 28.63
N ILE A 85 -13.66 7.54 27.43
CA ILE A 85 -14.24 8.24 26.27
C ILE A 85 -15.59 7.61 25.88
N ARG A 86 -15.72 6.29 25.92
CA ARG A 86 -16.97 5.59 25.54
C ARG A 86 -18.11 5.70 26.56
N ARG A 87 -17.84 6.20 27.76
CA ARG A 87 -18.85 6.34 28.84
C ARG A 87 -19.40 7.76 28.99
N GLY A 88 -18.81 8.74 28.31
CA GLY A 88 -19.31 10.12 28.22
C GLY A 88 -19.98 10.33 26.88
#